data_AF-A0A950VWM5-F1
#
_entry.id   AF-A0A950VWM5-F1
#
_cell.length_a   1.000
_cell.length_b   1.000
_cell.length_c   1.000
_cell.angle_alpha   90.00
_cell.angle_beta   90.00
_cell.angle_gamma   90.00
#
_symmetry.space_group_name_H-M   'P 1'
#
loop_
_entity.id
_entity.type
_entity.pdbx_description
1 polymer ?
#
loop_
_entity_poly.entity_id
_entity_poly.type
_entity_poly.pdbx_seq_one_letter_code
_entity_poly.pdbx_strand_id
1 'polypeptide(L)'
;MTPDEIAELVDRELEVRRQVEAALRKKADDTSGFWKHPAVLLVLTFLFTGVVGSGLTTCWQDREWVGQQEYNATADATKERLATMNLATTEVATAFASVEDVLHLVTWEWPKKSQVVTLEERAQYWREQSRRWRVAEKVLRARIRANFEDEEISNTFADISEDRELLGNYMQNLLLLRDQNRTSLTPKKRGEVDDVTDFMKRSQKIVALVTIGKEPQGSEKTSEPGKLEKLTRLMLKEIERRRIAPQRSLAARFLCRSGTSHSPFSTK
;
A
#
# COMPACT_ATOMS: atom_id res chain seq x y z
N MET A 1 90.95 35.42 2.51
CA MET A 1 90.43 34.21 1.86
C MET A 1 91.28 33.97 0.64
N THR A 2 92.27 33.10 0.76
CA THR A 2 93.20 32.80 -0.33
C THR A 2 92.53 31.86 -1.34
N PRO A 3 92.95 31.86 -2.62
CA PRO A 3 92.44 30.91 -3.61
C PRO A 3 92.52 29.45 -3.14
N ASP A 4 93.53 29.13 -2.33
CA ASP A 4 93.75 27.79 -1.77
C ASP A 4 92.69 27.42 -0.71
N GLU A 5 92.23 28.38 0.11
CA GLU A 5 91.14 28.14 1.07
C GLU A 5 89.79 27.90 0.36
N ILE A 6 89.58 28.53 -0.80
CA ILE A 6 88.37 28.33 -1.60
C ILE A 6 88.40 26.95 -2.27
N ALA A 7 89.56 26.52 -2.78
CA ALA A 7 89.72 25.18 -3.35
C ALA A 7 89.47 24.08 -2.31
N GLU A 8 89.96 24.25 -1.08
CA GLU A 8 89.76 23.27 0.00
C GLU A 8 88.29 23.18 0.43
N LEU A 9 87.56 24.30 0.44
CA LEU A 9 86.13 24.31 0.75
C LEU A 9 85.29 23.63 -0.34
N VAL A 10 85.63 23.83 -1.61
CA VAL A 10 84.95 23.17 -2.74
C VAL A 10 85.21 21.66 -2.73
N ASP A 11 86.43 21.22 -2.43
CA ASP A 11 86.75 19.80 -2.30
C ASP A 11 86.00 19.15 -1.12
N ARG A 12 85.88 19.85 0.02
CA ARG A 12 85.07 19.35 1.15
C ARG A 12 83.59 19.25 0.80
N GLU A 13 83.03 20.20 0.04
CA GLU A 13 81.61 20.13 -0.36
C GLU A 13 81.36 18.98 -1.35
N LEU A 14 82.29 18.74 -2.29
CA LEU A 14 82.24 17.61 -3.22
C LEU A 14 82.31 16.26 -2.50
N GLU A 15 83.17 16.15 -1.48
CA GLU A 15 83.31 14.93 -0.68
C GLU A 15 82.03 14.64 0.12
N VAL A 16 81.41 15.66 0.73
CA VAL A 16 80.14 15.53 1.45
C VAL A 16 79.02 15.12 0.49
N ARG A 17 78.94 15.71 -0.70
CA ARG A 17 77.94 15.33 -1.72
C ARG A 17 78.09 13.87 -2.14
N ARG A 18 79.32 13.39 -2.37
CA ARG A 18 79.59 11.99 -2.69
C ARG A 18 79.18 11.04 -1.56
N GLN A 19 79.43 11.41 -0.30
CA GLN A 19 79.03 10.59 0.86
C GLN A 19 77.51 10.52 1.02
N VAL A 20 76.80 11.64 0.76
CA VAL A 20 75.33 11.68 0.81
C VAL A 20 74.72 10.83 -0.32
N GLU A 21 75.24 10.93 -1.54
CA GLU A 21 74.77 10.11 -2.67
C GLU A 21 75.03 8.60 -2.45
N ALA A 22 76.19 8.24 -1.91
CA ALA A 22 76.52 6.86 -1.56
C ALA A 22 75.61 6.31 -0.44
N ALA A 23 75.31 7.12 0.58
CA ALA A 23 74.41 6.75 1.67
C ALA A 23 72.95 6.57 1.19
N LEU A 24 72.49 7.41 0.24
CA LEU A 24 71.17 7.29 -0.36
C LEU A 24 71.05 6.06 -1.26
N ARG A 25 72.07 5.75 -2.08
CA ARG A 25 72.09 4.52 -2.90
C ARG A 25 72.07 3.25 -2.05
N LYS A 26 72.84 3.23 -0.95
CA LYS A 26 72.87 2.08 -0.03
C LYS A 26 71.50 1.84 0.65
N LYS A 27 70.79 2.90 1.03
CA LYS A 27 69.42 2.80 1.56
C LYS A 27 68.38 2.39 0.52
N ALA A 28 68.56 2.80 -0.74
CA ALA A 28 67.68 2.40 -1.84
C ALA A 28 67.85 0.91 -2.21
N ASP A 29 69.09 0.39 -2.18
CA ASP A 29 69.34 -1.03 -2.48
C ASP A 29 68.81 -1.96 -1.37
N ASP A 30 68.98 -1.61 -0.09
CA ASP A 30 68.47 -2.39 1.05
C ASP A 30 66.93 -2.47 1.08
N THR A 31 66.24 -1.43 0.59
CA THR A 31 64.77 -1.43 0.50
C THR A 31 64.26 -2.10 -0.78
N SER A 32 65.05 -2.14 -1.85
CA SER A 32 64.65 -2.77 -3.12
C SER A 32 64.59 -4.31 -3.05
N GLY A 33 65.35 -4.95 -2.16
CA GLY A 33 65.38 -6.41 -2.02
C GLY A 33 64.11 -7.01 -1.41
N PHE A 34 63.46 -6.30 -0.48
CA PHE A 34 62.27 -6.78 0.22
C PHE A 34 61.03 -6.81 -0.68
N TRP A 35 60.88 -5.82 -1.58
CA TRP A 35 59.77 -5.75 -2.54
C TRP A 35 59.95 -6.67 -3.77
N LYS A 36 61.17 -7.17 -4.02
CA LYS A 36 61.46 -8.11 -5.12
C LYS A 36 61.12 -9.57 -4.77
N HIS A 37 60.83 -9.89 -3.50
CA HIS A 37 60.44 -11.24 -3.12
C HIS A 37 59.02 -11.57 -3.64
N PRO A 38 58.84 -12.61 -4.48
CA PRO A 38 57.55 -12.94 -5.09
C PRO A 38 56.44 -13.26 -4.07
N ALA A 39 56.81 -13.68 -2.86
CA ALA A 39 55.87 -13.89 -1.76
C ALA A 39 55.19 -12.60 -1.26
N VAL A 40 55.89 -11.46 -1.29
CA VAL A 40 55.34 -10.17 -0.84
C VAL A 40 54.26 -9.69 -1.82
N LEU A 41 54.48 -9.88 -3.13
CA LEU A 41 53.46 -9.62 -4.15
C LEU A 41 52.21 -10.49 -3.94
N LEU A 42 52.36 -11.78 -3.64
CA LEU A 42 51.23 -12.68 -3.36
C LEU A 42 50.42 -12.23 -2.15
N VAL A 43 51.09 -11.87 -1.04
CA VAL A 43 50.41 -11.38 0.16
C VAL A 43 49.70 -10.05 -0.10
N LEU A 44 50.33 -9.15 -0.85
CA LEU A 44 49.73 -7.86 -1.20
C LEU A 44 48.51 -8.03 -2.11
N THR A 45 48.57 -8.93 -3.09
CA THR A 45 47.41 -9.28 -3.93
C THR A 45 46.30 -9.97 -3.14
N PHE A 46 46.64 -10.79 -2.16
CA PHE A 46 45.67 -11.46 -1.29
C PHE A 46 44.97 -10.46 -0.38
N LEU A 47 45.71 -9.54 0.24
CA LEU A 47 45.15 -8.46 1.06
C LEU A 47 44.29 -7.51 0.23
N PHE A 48 44.76 -7.12 -0.97
CA PHE A 48 44.00 -6.24 -1.85
C PHE A 48 42.71 -6.93 -2.31
N THR A 49 42.78 -8.16 -2.80
CA THR A 49 41.61 -8.90 -3.28
C THR A 49 40.65 -9.23 -2.13
N GLY A 50 41.16 -9.59 -0.95
CA GLY A 50 40.36 -9.91 0.22
C GLY A 50 39.65 -8.68 0.79
N VAL A 51 40.38 -7.60 1.09
CA VAL A 51 39.82 -6.41 1.75
C VAL A 51 38.98 -5.59 0.78
N VAL A 52 39.48 -5.33 -0.43
CA VAL A 52 38.73 -4.53 -1.43
C VAL A 52 37.56 -5.35 -1.99
N GLY A 53 37.76 -6.65 -2.25
CA GLY A 53 36.70 -7.55 -2.68
C GLY A 53 35.60 -7.67 -1.64
N SER A 54 35.95 -7.93 -0.37
CA SER A 54 34.96 -7.99 0.71
C SER A 54 34.23 -6.66 0.89
N GLY A 55 34.91 -5.53 0.85
CA GLY A 55 34.28 -4.22 0.97
C GLY A 55 33.28 -3.93 -0.16
N LEU A 56 33.64 -4.26 -1.40
CA LEU A 56 32.74 -4.14 -2.55
C LEU A 56 31.54 -5.09 -2.45
N THR A 57 31.77 -6.35 -2.06
CA THR A 57 30.70 -7.34 -1.90
C THR A 57 29.72 -6.94 -0.80
N THR A 58 30.21 -6.52 0.38
CA THR A 58 29.34 -6.06 1.48
C THR A 58 28.54 -4.83 1.07
N CYS A 59 29.16 -3.84 0.42
CA CYS A 59 28.46 -2.66 -0.07
C CYS A 59 27.35 -3.00 -1.09
N TRP A 60 27.61 -3.98 -1.96
CA TRP A 60 26.64 -4.45 -2.93
C TRP A 60 25.48 -5.23 -2.27
N GLN A 61 25.80 -6.12 -1.33
CA GLN A 61 24.81 -6.89 -0.57
C GLN A 61 23.92 -6.00 0.28
N ASP A 62 24.47 -5.02 1.00
CA ASP A 62 23.68 -4.09 1.82
C ASP A 62 22.71 -3.28 0.95
N ARG A 63 23.15 -2.83 -0.22
CA ARG A 63 22.29 -2.11 -1.17
C ARG A 63 21.17 -2.99 -1.71
N GLU A 64 21.50 -4.22 -2.09
CA GLU A 64 20.51 -5.16 -2.60
C GLU A 64 19.51 -5.56 -1.52
N TRP A 65 19.97 -5.73 -0.28
CA TRP A 65 19.14 -5.99 0.88
C TRP A 65 18.15 -4.86 1.17
N VAL A 66 18.61 -3.60 1.17
CA VAL A 66 17.72 -2.43 1.32
C VAL A 66 16.68 -2.39 0.20
N GLY A 67 17.09 -2.62 -1.05
CA GLY A 67 16.18 -2.69 -2.18
C GLY A 67 15.14 -3.82 -2.05
N GLN A 68 15.54 -4.98 -1.55
CA GLN A 68 14.63 -6.11 -1.28
C GLN A 68 13.66 -5.78 -0.14
N GLN A 69 14.12 -5.14 0.93
CA GLN A 69 13.25 -4.72 2.04
C GLN A 69 12.20 -3.71 1.59
N GLU A 70 12.59 -2.69 0.81
CA GLU A 70 11.66 -1.72 0.23
C GLU A 70 10.64 -2.41 -0.69
N TYR A 71 11.11 -3.32 -1.55
CA TYR A 71 10.22 -4.10 -2.42
C TYR A 71 9.21 -4.92 -1.61
N ASN A 72 9.67 -5.66 -0.59
CA ASN A 72 8.79 -6.47 0.26
C ASN A 72 7.76 -5.61 1.00
N ALA A 73 8.17 -4.47 1.56
CA ALA A 73 7.27 -3.54 2.23
C ALA A 73 6.18 -3.01 1.27
N THR A 74 6.54 -2.69 0.02
CA THR A 74 5.57 -2.21 -0.99
C THR A 74 4.62 -3.32 -1.46
N ALA A 75 5.12 -4.56 -1.55
CA ALA A 75 4.31 -5.73 -1.88
C ALA A 75 3.28 -6.02 -0.77
N ASP A 76 3.69 -5.95 0.50
CA ASP A 76 2.81 -6.14 1.65
C ASP A 76 1.75 -5.03 1.72
N ALA A 77 2.12 -3.77 1.53
CA ALA A 77 1.15 -2.66 1.46
C ALA A 77 0.13 -2.84 0.31
N THR A 78 0.57 -3.37 -0.83
CA THR A 78 -0.32 -3.67 -1.96
C THR A 78 -1.30 -4.80 -1.61
N LYS A 79 -0.81 -5.83 -0.92
CA LYS A 79 -1.63 -6.96 -0.44
C LYS A 79 -2.70 -6.50 0.56
N GLU A 80 -2.34 -5.60 1.49
CA GLU A 80 -3.29 -5.02 2.45
C GLU A 80 -4.37 -4.17 1.77
N ARG A 81 -4.01 -3.38 0.75
CA ARG A 81 -4.99 -2.63 -0.06
C ARG A 81 -5.97 -3.55 -0.78
N LEU A 82 -5.48 -4.62 -1.41
CA LEU A 82 -6.32 -5.62 -2.08
C LEU A 82 -7.24 -6.34 -1.08
N ALA A 83 -6.73 -6.69 0.10
CA ALA A 83 -7.54 -7.29 1.16
C ALA A 83 -8.63 -6.34 1.65
N THR A 84 -8.32 -5.04 1.79
CA THR A 84 -9.30 -4.01 2.16
C THR A 84 -10.36 -3.83 1.08
N MET A 85 -9.97 -3.80 -0.20
CA MET A 85 -10.90 -3.75 -1.32
C MET A 85 -11.86 -4.95 -1.32
N ASN A 86 -11.33 -6.17 -1.20
CA ASN A 86 -12.13 -7.40 -1.17
C ASN A 86 -13.06 -7.46 0.05
N LEU A 87 -12.62 -6.98 1.21
CA LEU A 87 -13.47 -6.92 2.39
C LEU A 87 -14.59 -5.89 2.21
N ALA A 88 -14.29 -4.71 1.64
CA ALA A 88 -15.27 -3.67 1.40
C ALA A 88 -16.34 -4.15 0.41
N THR A 89 -15.94 -4.77 -0.70
CA THR A 89 -16.88 -5.24 -1.72
C THR A 89 -17.76 -6.37 -1.21
N THR A 90 -17.20 -7.32 -0.47
CA THR A 90 -17.97 -8.44 0.08
C THR A 90 -18.96 -8.00 1.16
N GLU A 91 -18.54 -7.17 2.12
CA GLU A 91 -19.43 -6.69 3.19
C GLU A 91 -20.53 -5.74 2.67
N VAL A 92 -20.23 -4.91 1.66
CA VAL A 92 -21.27 -4.11 0.99
C VAL A 92 -22.24 -5.03 0.25
N ALA A 93 -21.75 -5.96 -0.57
CA ALA A 93 -22.61 -6.85 -1.34
C ALA A 93 -23.52 -7.71 -0.44
N THR A 94 -23.01 -8.27 0.66
CA THR A 94 -23.81 -9.06 1.60
C THR A 94 -24.85 -8.20 2.32
N ALA A 95 -24.49 -6.97 2.72
CA ALA A 95 -25.41 -6.05 3.37
C ALA A 95 -26.59 -5.66 2.46
N PHE A 96 -26.36 -5.47 1.17
CA PHE A 96 -27.41 -5.16 0.19
C PHE A 96 -28.21 -6.40 -0.23
N ALA A 97 -27.56 -7.55 -0.40
CA ALA A 97 -28.23 -8.83 -0.66
C ALA A 97 -29.23 -9.19 0.46
N SER A 98 -28.88 -8.92 1.72
CA SER A 98 -29.80 -9.15 2.85
C SER A 98 -31.06 -8.27 2.80
N VAL A 99 -30.98 -7.08 2.19
CA VAL A 99 -32.12 -6.19 2.00
C VAL A 99 -32.99 -6.70 0.85
N GLU A 100 -32.36 -7.08 -0.25
CA GLU A 100 -33.01 -7.64 -1.43
C GLU A 100 -33.80 -8.92 -1.10
N ASP A 101 -33.24 -9.81 -0.27
CA ASP A 101 -33.92 -11.01 0.23
C ASP A 101 -35.26 -10.72 0.92
N VAL A 102 -35.31 -9.65 1.73
CA VAL A 102 -36.55 -9.24 2.41
C VAL A 102 -37.50 -8.55 1.44
N LEU A 103 -36.98 -7.70 0.54
CA LEU A 103 -37.79 -7.01 -0.46
C LEU A 103 -38.50 -7.99 -1.40
N HIS A 104 -37.81 -9.00 -1.92
CA HIS A 104 -38.37 -10.01 -2.83
C HIS A 104 -39.58 -10.73 -2.22
N LEU A 105 -39.50 -11.06 -0.94
CA LEU A 105 -40.59 -11.73 -0.23
C LEU A 105 -41.80 -10.81 0.03
N VAL A 106 -41.58 -9.50 0.10
CA VAL A 106 -42.66 -8.53 0.31
C VAL A 106 -43.32 -8.16 -1.03
N THR A 107 -42.58 -8.17 -2.14
CA THR A 107 -43.09 -7.86 -3.49
C THR A 107 -44.03 -8.91 -4.09
N TRP A 108 -43.86 -10.19 -3.78
CA TRP A 108 -44.45 -11.29 -4.56
C TRP A 108 -45.89 -11.68 -4.19
N GLU A 109 -46.65 -10.78 -3.59
CA GLU A 109 -47.93 -10.99 -2.89
C GLU A 109 -47.76 -11.30 -1.39
N TRP A 110 -48.64 -10.69 -0.60
CA TRP A 110 -48.68 -10.85 0.85
C TRP A 110 -48.76 -12.34 1.21
N PRO A 111 -47.87 -12.84 2.07
CA PRO A 111 -47.60 -14.26 2.13
C PRO A 111 -48.79 -15.09 2.61
N LYS A 112 -49.08 -16.17 1.88
CA LYS A 112 -49.84 -17.33 2.43
C LYS A 112 -49.12 -17.80 3.71
N LYS A 113 -49.82 -18.42 4.67
CA LYS A 113 -49.26 -18.81 6.00
C LYS A 113 -47.87 -19.50 5.95
N SER A 114 -47.55 -20.26 4.91
CA SER A 114 -46.24 -20.92 4.72
C SER A 114 -45.09 -19.94 4.43
N GLN A 115 -45.34 -18.83 3.74
CA GLN A 115 -44.35 -17.80 3.43
C GLN A 115 -44.15 -16.80 4.59
N VAL A 116 -45.01 -16.84 5.62
CA VAL A 116 -44.89 -16.01 6.83
C VAL A 116 -43.68 -16.43 7.65
N VAL A 117 -43.41 -17.75 7.73
CA VAL A 117 -42.25 -18.32 8.43
C VAL A 117 -40.95 -17.95 7.72
N THR A 118 -40.90 -18.09 6.40
CA THR A 118 -39.71 -17.72 5.60
C THR A 118 -39.41 -16.23 5.68
N LEU A 119 -40.43 -15.37 5.75
CA LEU A 119 -40.24 -13.93 5.93
C LEU A 119 -39.69 -13.60 7.32
N GLU A 120 -40.11 -14.31 8.37
CA GLU A 120 -39.58 -14.10 9.72
C GLU A 120 -38.11 -14.50 9.84
N GLU A 121 -37.73 -15.63 9.25
CA GLU A 121 -36.34 -16.06 9.15
C GLU A 121 -35.48 -15.05 8.39
N ARG A 122 -35.97 -14.53 7.26
CA ARG A 122 -35.25 -13.53 6.45
C ARG A 122 -35.18 -12.17 7.15
N ALA A 123 -36.23 -11.77 7.86
CA ALA A 123 -36.22 -10.58 8.69
C ALA A 123 -35.22 -10.71 9.84
N GLN A 124 -35.12 -11.88 10.48
CA GLN A 124 -34.12 -12.16 11.49
C GLN A 124 -32.71 -12.08 10.88
N TYR A 125 -32.47 -12.73 9.74
CA TYR A 125 -31.20 -12.65 9.02
C TYR A 125 -30.82 -11.20 8.69
N TRP A 126 -31.76 -10.40 8.18
CA TRP A 126 -31.53 -8.97 7.93
C TRP A 126 -31.16 -8.20 9.21
N ARG A 127 -31.80 -8.47 10.36
CA ARG A 127 -31.45 -7.83 11.64
C ARG A 127 -30.03 -8.20 12.09
N GLU A 128 -29.64 -9.46 11.92
CA GLU A 128 -28.29 -9.93 12.23
C GLU A 128 -27.26 -9.29 11.30
N GLN A 129 -27.51 -9.26 9.99
CA GLN A 129 -26.65 -8.59 9.02
C GLN A 129 -26.58 -7.07 9.25
N SER A 130 -27.69 -6.43 9.65
CA SER A 130 -27.71 -5.00 10.00
C SER A 130 -26.85 -4.69 11.24
N ARG A 131 -26.83 -5.59 12.23
CA ARG A 131 -25.91 -5.49 13.38
C ARG A 131 -24.46 -5.65 12.95
N ARG A 132 -24.16 -6.67 12.14
CA ARG A 132 -22.82 -6.93 11.60
C ARG A 132 -22.31 -5.75 10.78
N TRP A 133 -23.16 -5.22 9.90
CA TRP A 133 -22.86 -4.08 9.03
C TRP A 133 -22.41 -2.86 9.84
N ARG A 134 -23.10 -2.49 10.92
CA ARG A 134 -22.71 -1.32 11.76
C ARG A 134 -21.33 -1.43 12.38
N VAL A 135 -20.84 -2.65 12.61
CA VAL A 135 -19.46 -2.88 13.08
C VAL A 135 -18.50 -2.86 11.90
N ALA A 136 -18.84 -3.58 10.82
CA ALA A 136 -18.04 -3.66 9.61
C ALA A 136 -17.81 -2.29 8.97
N GLU A 137 -18.84 -1.44 8.87
CA GLU A 137 -18.79 -0.08 8.34
C GLU A 137 -17.71 0.77 9.04
N LYS A 138 -17.65 0.73 10.37
CA LYS A 138 -16.65 1.49 11.14
C LYS A 138 -15.23 1.00 10.86
N VAL A 139 -15.05 -0.32 10.82
CA VAL A 139 -13.76 -0.94 10.53
C VAL A 139 -13.33 -0.64 9.09
N LEU A 140 -14.24 -0.74 8.13
CA LEU A 140 -14.01 -0.44 6.72
C LEU A 140 -13.68 1.03 6.53
N ARG A 141 -14.42 1.96 7.14
CA ARG A 141 -14.13 3.39 7.09
C ARG A 141 -12.71 3.70 7.56
N ALA A 142 -12.27 3.09 8.66
CA ALA A 142 -10.91 3.25 9.17
C ALA A 142 -9.86 2.64 8.22
N ARG A 143 -10.09 1.42 7.73
CA ARG A 143 -9.18 0.73 6.81
C ARG A 143 -9.05 1.46 5.47
N ILE A 144 -10.14 1.96 4.92
CA ILE A 144 -10.14 2.71 3.65
C ILE A 144 -9.29 3.97 3.82
N ARG A 145 -9.53 4.76 4.87
CA ARG A 145 -8.72 5.96 5.16
C ARG A 145 -7.24 5.67 5.40
N ALA A 146 -6.90 4.53 5.99
CA ALA A 146 -5.51 4.16 6.25
C ALA A 146 -4.77 3.70 4.98
N ASN A 147 -5.48 3.07 4.04
CA ASN A 147 -4.86 2.40 2.88
C ASN A 147 -4.97 3.19 1.57
N PHE A 148 -5.94 4.09 1.48
CA PHE A 148 -6.26 4.88 0.29
C PHE A 148 -6.31 6.36 0.65
N GLU A 149 -5.46 7.17 0.01
CA GLU A 149 -5.42 8.62 0.22
C GLU A 149 -6.46 9.37 -0.63
N ASP A 150 -7.02 8.72 -1.65
CA ASP A 150 -8.00 9.32 -2.55
C ASP A 150 -9.32 9.63 -1.80
N GLU A 151 -9.67 10.92 -1.70
CA GLU A 151 -10.90 11.38 -1.07
C GLU A 151 -12.15 10.86 -1.80
N GLU A 152 -12.09 10.64 -3.11
CA GLU A 152 -13.23 10.14 -3.89
C GLU A 152 -13.63 8.73 -3.45
N ILE A 153 -12.66 7.89 -3.08
CA ILE A 153 -12.91 6.54 -2.53
C ILE A 153 -13.63 6.66 -1.19
N SER A 154 -13.15 7.54 -0.32
CA SER A 154 -13.75 7.76 1.01
C SER A 154 -15.17 8.32 0.91
N ASN A 155 -15.40 9.27 0.01
CA ASN A 155 -16.71 9.87 -0.23
C ASN A 155 -17.69 8.86 -0.83
N THR A 156 -17.26 8.09 -1.84
CA THR A 156 -18.11 7.04 -2.44
C THR A 156 -18.51 5.98 -1.40
N PHE A 157 -17.61 5.59 -0.50
CA PHE A 157 -17.94 4.65 0.57
C PHE A 157 -18.88 5.27 1.63
N ALA A 158 -18.72 6.56 1.94
CA ALA A 158 -19.62 7.29 2.82
C ALA A 158 -21.05 7.32 2.24
N ASP A 159 -21.19 7.63 0.95
CA ASP A 159 -22.47 7.64 0.24
C ASP A 159 -23.15 6.27 0.28
N ILE A 160 -22.40 5.17 0.09
CA ILE A 160 -22.94 3.80 0.20
C ILE A 160 -23.40 3.50 1.63
N SER A 161 -22.65 3.99 2.63
CA SER A 161 -22.98 3.79 4.04
C SER A 161 -24.28 4.52 4.41
N GLU A 162 -24.44 5.77 3.96
CA GLU A 162 -25.65 6.56 4.14
C GLU A 162 -26.85 5.93 3.43
N ASP A 163 -26.69 5.50 2.18
CA ASP A 163 -27.72 4.75 1.44
C ASP A 163 -28.16 3.49 2.21
N ARG A 164 -27.21 2.77 2.82
CA ARG A 164 -27.51 1.56 3.60
C ARG A 164 -28.20 1.87 4.92
N GLU A 165 -27.91 3.00 5.55
CA GLU A 165 -28.61 3.49 6.74
C GLU A 165 -30.06 3.86 6.42
N LEU A 166 -30.29 4.60 5.33
CA LEU A 166 -31.62 4.90 4.82
C LEU A 166 -32.42 3.62 4.53
N LEU A 167 -31.80 2.64 3.87
CA LEU A 167 -32.39 1.31 3.68
C LEU A 167 -32.70 0.62 5.01
N GLY A 168 -31.83 0.75 6.02
CA GLY A 168 -32.07 0.23 7.36
C GLY A 168 -33.38 0.75 7.95
N ASN A 169 -33.61 2.06 7.83
CA ASN A 169 -34.82 2.71 8.31
C ASN A 169 -36.07 2.29 7.52
N TYR A 170 -35.97 2.23 6.18
CA TYR A 170 -37.09 1.78 5.34
C TYR A 170 -37.48 0.33 5.62
N MET A 171 -36.50 -0.57 5.75
CA MET A 171 -36.76 -1.97 6.06
C MET A 171 -37.35 -2.15 7.45
N GLN A 172 -36.89 -1.38 8.44
CA GLN A 172 -37.48 -1.42 9.78
C GLN A 172 -38.95 -0.98 9.76
N ASN A 173 -39.27 0.11 9.07
CA ASN A 173 -40.65 0.60 8.93
C ASN A 173 -41.53 -0.42 8.21
N LEU A 174 -41.02 -1.02 7.14
CA LEU A 174 -41.74 -2.05 6.37
C LEU A 174 -42.06 -3.27 7.24
N LEU A 175 -41.12 -3.72 8.07
CA LEU A 175 -41.33 -4.84 8.99
C LEU A 175 -42.31 -4.49 10.11
N LEU A 176 -42.30 -3.25 10.62
CA LEU A 176 -43.25 -2.78 11.64
C LEU A 176 -44.69 -2.72 11.10
N LEU A 177 -44.87 -2.16 9.89
CA LEU A 177 -46.18 -2.09 9.23
C LEU A 177 -46.75 -3.49 8.96
N ARG A 178 -45.90 -4.49 8.71
CA ARG A 178 -46.30 -5.89 8.58
C ARG A 178 -46.85 -6.46 9.90
N ASP A 179 -46.17 -6.23 11.02
CA ASP A 179 -46.60 -6.74 12.33
C ASP A 179 -47.95 -6.12 12.77
N GLN A 180 -48.16 -4.83 12.48
CA GLN A 180 -49.42 -4.12 12.75
C GLN A 180 -50.56 -4.61 11.85
N ASN A 181 -50.28 -4.87 10.57
CA ASN A 181 -51.29 -5.36 9.63
C ASN A 181 -51.80 -6.77 9.95
N ARG A 182 -50.99 -7.59 10.64
CA ARG A 182 -51.37 -8.93 11.12
C ARG A 182 -52.41 -8.87 12.25
N THR A 183 -52.54 -7.75 12.97
CA THR A 183 -53.30 -7.67 14.23
C THR A 183 -54.61 -6.86 14.15
N SER A 184 -54.85 -6.05 13.12
CA SER A 184 -56.14 -5.37 12.94
C SER A 184 -56.48 -5.26 11.46
N LEU A 185 -57.70 -5.60 11.03
CA LEU A 185 -58.18 -5.50 9.64
C LEU A 185 -59.34 -4.47 9.59
N THR A 186 -59.01 -3.19 9.63
CA THR A 186 -60.00 -2.10 9.46
C THR A 186 -59.73 -1.27 8.20
N PRO A 187 -60.76 -0.66 7.59
CA PRO A 187 -60.69 0.06 6.30
C PRO A 187 -59.81 1.33 6.26
N LYS A 188 -59.17 1.71 7.38
CA LYS A 188 -58.13 2.77 7.44
C LYS A 188 -56.85 2.42 6.66
N LYS A 189 -56.72 1.17 6.19
CA LYS A 189 -55.54 0.54 5.58
C LYS A 189 -55.16 0.95 4.15
N ARG A 190 -55.94 1.76 3.44
CA ARG A 190 -55.56 2.16 2.06
C ARG A 190 -54.31 3.05 2.02
N GLY A 191 -54.19 4.02 2.91
CA GLY A 191 -52.99 4.88 3.00
C GLY A 191 -51.74 4.12 3.44
N GLU A 192 -51.87 3.12 4.32
CA GLU A 192 -50.74 2.28 4.76
C GLU A 192 -50.19 1.38 3.64
N VAL A 193 -51.03 0.97 2.68
CA VAL A 193 -50.60 0.19 1.51
C VAL A 193 -49.82 1.05 0.53
N ASP A 194 -50.20 2.32 0.37
CA ASP A 194 -49.47 3.29 -0.45
C ASP A 194 -48.09 3.56 0.15
N ASP A 195 -48.00 3.74 1.48
CA ASP A 195 -46.73 3.93 2.20
C ASP A 195 -45.77 2.73 2.04
N VAL A 196 -46.28 1.49 2.18
CA VAL A 196 -45.47 0.27 1.97
C VAL A 196 -44.94 0.19 0.54
N THR A 197 -45.80 0.48 -0.45
CA THR A 197 -45.43 0.47 -1.87
C THR A 197 -44.35 1.52 -2.16
N ASP A 198 -44.46 2.70 -1.56
CA ASP A 198 -43.48 3.77 -1.68
C ASP A 198 -42.15 3.41 -1.02
N PHE A 199 -42.16 2.82 0.17
CA PHE A 199 -40.94 2.32 0.82
C PHE A 199 -40.23 1.25 -0.01
N MET A 200 -41.00 0.33 -0.61
CA MET A 200 -40.44 -0.73 -1.47
C MET A 200 -39.80 -0.14 -2.72
N LYS A 201 -40.49 0.75 -3.44
CA LYS A 201 -39.96 1.41 -4.63
C LYS A 201 -38.69 2.20 -4.33
N ARG A 202 -38.66 2.94 -3.22
CA ARG A 202 -37.46 3.68 -2.77
C ARG A 202 -36.33 2.72 -2.43
N SER A 203 -36.63 1.61 -1.74
CA SER A 203 -35.61 0.64 -1.35
C SER A 203 -35.01 -0.08 -2.57
N GLN A 204 -35.85 -0.53 -3.50
CA GLN A 204 -35.39 -1.12 -4.77
C GLN A 204 -34.54 -0.14 -5.58
N LYS A 205 -34.94 1.13 -5.63
CA LYS A 205 -34.15 2.18 -6.32
C LYS A 205 -32.77 2.35 -5.70
N ILE A 206 -32.65 2.37 -4.37
CA ILE A 206 -31.35 2.49 -3.69
C ILE A 206 -30.50 1.24 -3.95
N VAL A 207 -31.07 0.04 -3.81
CA VAL A 207 -30.36 -1.21 -4.10
C VAL A 207 -29.83 -1.20 -5.53
N ALA A 208 -30.68 -0.89 -6.51
CA ALA A 208 -30.28 -0.83 -7.92
C ALA A 208 -29.19 0.21 -8.19
N LEU A 209 -29.30 1.42 -7.61
CA LEU A 209 -28.30 2.48 -7.77
C LEU A 209 -26.93 2.08 -7.22
N VAL A 210 -26.90 1.32 -6.13
CA VAL A 210 -25.65 0.85 -5.52
C VAL A 210 -25.05 -0.33 -6.30
N THR A 211 -25.87 -1.29 -6.75
CA THR A 211 -25.38 -2.54 -7.37
C THR A 211 -25.21 -2.46 -8.88
N ILE A 212 -26.22 -1.96 -9.60
CA ILE A 212 -26.30 -1.98 -11.07
C ILE A 212 -25.92 -0.61 -11.66
N GLY A 213 -26.26 0.48 -10.94
CA GLY A 213 -26.18 1.85 -11.45
C GLY A 213 -27.53 2.33 -11.99
N LYS A 214 -27.55 3.51 -12.60
CA LYS A 214 -28.78 4.05 -13.20
C LYS A 214 -29.06 3.35 -14.53
N GLU A 215 -30.29 2.87 -14.69
CA GLU A 215 -30.79 2.48 -16.02
C GLU A 215 -30.78 3.70 -16.95
N PRO A 216 -30.23 3.59 -18.17
CA PRO A 216 -30.23 4.70 -19.12
C PRO A 216 -31.68 4.98 -19.57
N GLN A 217 -32.31 5.97 -18.95
CA GLN A 217 -33.57 6.53 -19.45
C GLN A 217 -33.26 7.40 -20.66
N GLY A 218 -33.32 6.81 -21.86
CA GLY A 218 -33.29 7.52 -23.14
C GLY A 218 -31.91 7.72 -23.75
N SER A 219 -31.66 6.96 -24.82
CA SER A 219 -30.73 7.12 -25.96
C SER A 219 -29.29 7.65 -25.83
N GLU A 220 -28.83 8.20 -24.71
CA GLU A 220 -27.48 8.76 -24.63
C GLU A 220 -26.52 7.87 -23.81
N LYS A 221 -25.49 7.41 -24.53
CA LYS A 221 -24.61 6.30 -24.20
C LYS A 221 -23.59 6.69 -23.14
N THR A 222 -23.89 6.44 -21.87
CA THR A 222 -22.93 5.96 -20.87
C THR A 222 -23.72 5.66 -19.59
N SER A 223 -24.03 4.39 -19.36
CA SER A 223 -24.61 3.97 -18.08
C SER A 223 -23.62 4.33 -16.97
N GLU A 224 -24.02 5.19 -16.03
CA GLU A 224 -23.20 5.43 -14.83
C GLU A 224 -23.06 4.11 -14.08
N PRO A 225 -21.83 3.64 -13.79
CA PRO A 225 -21.63 2.41 -13.04
C PRO A 225 -22.25 2.52 -11.65
N GLY A 226 -22.73 1.40 -11.11
CA GLY A 226 -23.23 1.35 -9.73
C GLY A 226 -22.20 1.87 -8.73
N LYS A 227 -22.64 2.44 -7.61
CA LYS A 227 -21.72 3.00 -6.59
C LYS A 227 -20.69 1.96 -6.11
N LEU A 228 -21.08 0.70 -5.95
CA LEU A 228 -20.18 -0.38 -5.57
C LEU A 228 -19.12 -0.67 -6.65
N GLU A 229 -19.52 -0.70 -7.91
CA GLU A 229 -18.61 -0.86 -9.04
C GLU A 229 -17.66 0.34 -9.13
N LYS A 230 -18.18 1.56 -9.01
CA LYS A 230 -17.39 2.80 -8.97
C LYS A 230 -16.33 2.73 -7.86
N LEU A 231 -16.72 2.37 -6.63
CA LEU A 231 -15.81 2.22 -5.50
C LEU A 231 -14.69 1.22 -5.80
N THR A 232 -15.05 0.06 -6.35
CA THR A 232 -14.10 -1.01 -6.69
C THR A 232 -13.11 -0.54 -7.76
N ARG A 233 -13.61 0.13 -8.81
CA ARG A 233 -12.77 0.67 -9.89
C ARG A 233 -11.82 1.75 -9.38
N LEU A 234 -12.26 2.64 -8.50
CA LEU A 234 -11.40 3.67 -7.91
C LEU A 234 -10.31 3.05 -7.04
N MET A 235 -10.65 2.08 -6.18
CA MET A 235 -9.67 1.35 -5.38
C MET A 235 -8.64 0.61 -6.24
N LEU A 236 -9.10 -0.08 -7.28
CA LEU A 236 -8.20 -0.79 -8.20
C LEU A 236 -7.26 0.17 -8.93
N LYS A 237 -7.78 1.30 -9.43
CA LYS A 237 -6.99 2.34 -10.10
C LYS A 237 -5.94 2.93 -9.16
N GLU A 238 -6.26 3.17 -7.89
CA GLU A 238 -5.31 3.69 -6.91
C GLU A 238 -4.25 2.63 -6.55
N ILE A 239 -4.62 1.35 -6.46
CA ILE A 239 -3.67 0.23 -6.30
C ILE A 239 -2.71 0.17 -7.48
N GLU A 240 -3.22 0.28 -8.72
CA GLU A 240 -2.41 0.28 -9.94
C GLU A 240 -1.47 1.50 -10.00
N ARG A 241 -1.97 2.68 -9.62
CA ARG A 241 -1.15 3.91 -9.55
C ARG A 241 0.02 3.76 -8.58
N ARG A 242 -0.19 3.10 -7.44
CA ARG A 242 0.83 2.88 -6.40
C ARG A 242 1.69 1.65 -6.63
N ARG A 243 1.33 0.80 -7.59
CA ARG A 243 2.13 -0.35 -7.96
C ARG A 243 3.40 0.20 -8.60
N ILE A 244 4.49 0.22 -7.84
CA ILE A 244 5.81 0.56 -8.34
C ILE A 244 6.05 -0.34 -9.55
N ALA A 245 6.12 0.26 -10.74
CA ALA A 245 6.54 -0.48 -11.92
C ALA A 245 7.87 -1.13 -11.53
N PRO A 246 8.02 -2.47 -11.67
CA PRO A 246 9.23 -3.17 -11.23
C PRO A 246 10.38 -2.37 -11.81
N GLN A 247 11.19 -1.76 -10.93
CA GLN A 247 12.25 -0.88 -11.39
C GLN A 247 13.06 -1.72 -12.35
N ARG A 248 12.92 -1.43 -13.65
CA ARG A 248 13.82 -1.92 -14.68
C ARG A 248 15.12 -1.27 -14.31
N SER A 249 15.85 -1.97 -13.45
CA SER A 249 17.24 -1.81 -13.11
C SER A 249 17.80 -0.51 -13.68
N LEU A 250 17.69 0.57 -12.91
CA LEU A 250 18.59 1.71 -13.03
C LEU A 250 20.00 1.25 -12.59
N ALA A 251 20.50 0.19 -13.23
CA ALA A 251 21.81 -0.43 -13.06
C ALA A 251 22.96 0.50 -13.46
N ALA A 252 22.68 1.77 -13.78
CA ALA A 252 23.65 2.66 -14.39
C ALA A 252 23.90 3.96 -13.61
N ARG A 253 23.26 4.22 -12.47
CA ARG A 253 23.49 5.48 -11.77
C ARG A 253 23.96 5.33 -10.33
N PHE A 254 25.19 5.80 -10.17
CA PHE A 254 25.93 6.06 -8.94
C PHE A 254 26.68 4.85 -8.41
N LEU A 255 27.85 4.65 -9.03
CA LEU A 255 29.13 4.35 -8.37
C LEU A 255 29.07 4.82 -6.92
N CYS A 256 29.26 3.87 -6.00
CA CYS A 256 29.32 4.10 -4.57
C CYS A 256 30.05 5.42 -4.28
N ARG A 257 29.29 6.41 -3.83
CA ARG A 257 29.78 7.73 -3.46
C ARG A 257 30.69 7.52 -2.26
N SER A 258 31.96 7.25 -2.51
CA SER A 258 33.07 7.21 -1.56
C SER A 258 33.33 8.64 -1.07
N GLY A 259 32.35 9.19 -0.37
CA GLY A 259 32.45 10.45 0.36
C GLY A 259 32.70 10.13 1.82
N THR A 260 33.98 10.01 2.15
CA THR A 260 34.54 10.17 3.50
C THR A 260 33.76 11.19 4.34
N SER A 261 33.30 10.77 5.52
CA SER A 261 32.81 11.67 6.56
C SER A 261 33.25 11.14 7.92
N HIS A 262 34.45 11.54 8.32
CA HIS A 262 34.86 11.65 9.71
C HIS A 262 33.73 12.26 10.56
N SER A 263 33.38 11.63 11.69
CA SER A 263 32.79 12.37 12.82
C SER A 263 33.76 12.34 14.01
N PRO A 264 34.01 13.48 14.66
CA PRO A 264 34.76 13.52 15.91
C PRO A 264 33.84 13.08 17.06
N PHE A 265 34.33 12.14 17.85
CA PHE A 265 33.82 11.87 19.20
C PHE A 265 33.80 13.18 19.99
N SER A 266 32.60 13.66 20.34
CA SER A 266 32.41 14.70 21.36
C SER A 266 31.87 14.02 22.61
N THR A 267 32.75 13.85 23.60
CA THR A 267 32.41 13.42 24.95
C THR A 267 31.75 14.58 25.72
N LYS A 268 30.65 14.27 26.40
CA LYS A 268 30.19 14.95 27.61
C LYS A 268 29.77 13.89 28.60
#